data_AF-A0A954ET65-F1
#
_entry.id   AF-A0A954ET65-F1
#
_cell.length_a   1.000
_cell.length_b   1.000
_cell.length_c   1.000
_cell.angle_alpha   90.00
_cell.angle_beta   90.00
_cell.angle_gamma   90.00
#
_symmetry.space_group_name_H-M   'P 1'
#
loop_
_entity.id
_entity.type
_entity.pdbx_description
1 polymer ?
#
loop_
_entity_poly.entity_id
_entity_poly.type
_entity_poly.pdbx_seq_one_letter_code
_entity_poly.pdbx_strand_id
1 'polypeptide(L)'
;GGTLGIVDFYVARKYPADAHVKHGWTTRSFWPLWFGSDNVFLNSDHVPYVENKFETIRLEERRGKIPYMPFVRVPHYVFIGRKPATDEA
;
A
#
# COMPACT_ATOMS: atom_id res chain seq x y z
N GLY A 1 6.94 -12.95 19.52
CA GLY A 1 6.82 -12.17 18.28
C GLY A 1 6.03 -10.88 18.54
N GLY A 2 6.26 -9.83 17.74
CA GLY A 2 5.56 -8.53 17.87
C GLY A 2 4.60 -8.26 16.71
N THR A 3 3.70 -7.29 16.89
CA THR A 3 2.74 -6.82 15.87
C THR A 3 3.22 -5.50 15.26
N LEU A 4 3.10 -5.37 13.94
CA LEU A 4 3.45 -4.18 13.17
C LEU A 4 2.20 -3.62 12.48
N GLY A 5 1.99 -2.31 12.58
CA GLY A 5 0.96 -1.57 11.83
C GLY A 5 1.61 -0.61 10.83
N ILE A 6 1.13 -0.59 9.59
CA ILE A 6 1.61 0.30 8.53
C ILE A 6 0.42 0.96 7.85
N VAL A 7 0.50 2.27 7.63
CA VAL A 7 -0.42 3.01 6.78
C VAL A 7 0.40 3.87 5.83
N ASP A 8 0.25 3.66 4.53
CA ASP A 8 1.05 4.36 3.53
C ASP A 8 0.28 4.54 2.22
N PHE A 9 0.67 5.57 1.45
CA PHE A 9 0.19 5.77 0.09
C PHE A 9 0.93 4.84 -0.86
N TYR A 10 0.22 4.30 -1.84
CA TYR A 10 0.81 3.35 -2.78
C TYR A 10 0.01 3.32 -4.08
N VAL A 11 0.56 2.68 -5.10
CA VAL A 11 -0.20 2.29 -6.29
C VAL A 11 -0.06 0.80 -6.51
N ALA A 12 -1.16 0.06 -6.62
CA ALA A 12 -1.09 -1.36 -6.93
C ALA A 12 -0.30 -1.65 -8.23
N ARG A 13 0.31 -2.84 -8.28
CA ARG A 13 0.95 -3.37 -9.50
C ARG A 13 -0.03 -3.38 -10.67
N LYS A 14 0.49 -3.41 -11.91
CA LYS A 14 -0.34 -3.56 -13.12
C LYS A 14 -1.20 -4.83 -13.07
N TYR A 15 -0.63 -5.90 -12.54
CA TYR A 15 -1.28 -7.19 -12.32
C TYR A 15 -1.06 -7.60 -10.86
N PRO A 16 -1.90 -7.14 -9.92
CA PRO A 16 -1.79 -7.55 -8.53
C PRO A 16 -2.42 -8.94 -8.35
N ALA A 17 -2.13 -9.63 -7.23
CA ALA A 17 -2.79 -10.90 -6.93
C ALA A 17 -4.30 -10.71 -6.70
N ASP A 18 -5.09 -11.77 -6.88
CA ASP A 18 -6.54 -11.67 -7.02
C ASP A 18 -7.26 -11.07 -5.80
N ALA A 19 -6.67 -11.17 -4.61
CA ALA A 19 -7.19 -10.60 -3.37
C ALA A 19 -6.94 -9.08 -3.23
N HIS A 20 -6.17 -8.45 -4.11
CA HIS A 20 -5.80 -7.04 -4.02
C HIS A 20 -6.62 -6.11 -4.90
N VAL A 21 -6.65 -4.84 -4.50
CA VAL A 21 -7.26 -3.77 -5.29
C VAL A 21 -6.49 -3.54 -6.59
N LYS A 22 -7.23 -3.57 -7.71
CA LYS A 22 -6.72 -3.20 -9.04
C LYS A 22 -6.86 -1.69 -9.25
N HIS A 23 -5.75 -1.00 -9.50
CA HIS A 23 -5.77 0.41 -9.89
C HIS A 23 -5.81 0.57 -11.41
N GLY A 24 -6.77 1.35 -11.89
CA GLY A 24 -6.83 1.80 -13.28
C GLY A 24 -5.57 2.58 -13.68
N TRP A 25 -5.30 2.65 -14.99
CA TRP A 25 -4.11 3.31 -15.52
C TRP A 25 -3.99 4.76 -15.05
N THR A 26 -5.10 5.51 -15.03
CA THR A 26 -5.13 6.90 -14.54
C THR A 26 -4.59 7.02 -13.11
N THR A 27 -5.00 6.14 -12.20
CA THR A 27 -4.51 6.13 -10.80
C THR A 27 -3.04 5.76 -10.73
N ARG A 28 -2.58 4.80 -11.54
CA ARG A 28 -1.18 4.34 -11.55
C ARG A 28 -0.21 5.33 -12.21
N SER A 29 -0.70 6.27 -13.03
CA SER A 29 0.14 7.26 -13.70
C SER A 29 0.03 8.65 -13.07
N PHE A 30 -1.17 9.11 -12.73
CA PHE A 30 -1.37 10.45 -12.17
C PHE A 30 -0.75 10.61 -10.79
N TRP A 31 -1.03 9.68 -9.87
CA TRP A 31 -0.60 9.83 -8.47
C TRP A 31 0.92 9.81 -8.31
N PRO A 32 1.69 8.90 -8.95
CA PRO A 32 3.15 8.95 -8.86
C PRO A 32 3.74 10.24 -9.41
N LEU A 33 3.18 10.80 -10.49
CA LEU A 33 3.63 12.09 -11.04
C LEU A 33 3.34 13.25 -10.09
N TRP A 34 2.13 13.28 -9.51
CA TRP A 34 1.74 14.34 -8.57
C TRP A 34 2.56 14.27 -7.27
N PHE A 35 2.69 13.10 -6.63
CA PHE A 35 3.54 12.96 -5.44
C PHE A 35 5.02 13.20 -5.74
N GLY A 36 5.45 12.90 -6.97
CA GLY A 36 6.81 13.16 -7.44
C GLY A 36 7.19 14.64 -7.43
N SER A 37 6.23 15.58 -7.52
CA SER A 37 6.55 17.02 -7.37
C SER A 37 7.05 17.36 -5.96
N ASP A 38 6.62 16.60 -4.95
CA ASP A 38 7.02 16.75 -3.55
C ASP A 38 8.13 15.76 -3.16
N ASN A 39 8.78 15.11 -4.14
CA ASN A 39 9.78 14.04 -3.93
C ASN A 39 9.26 12.83 -3.14
N VAL A 40 7.95 12.54 -3.25
CA VAL A 40 7.34 11.34 -2.68
C VAL A 40 7.09 10.32 -3.79
N PHE A 41 7.57 9.10 -3.61
CA PHE A 41 7.52 8.07 -4.66
C PHE A 41 6.62 6.92 -4.24
N LEU A 42 5.43 6.84 -4.84
CA LEU A 42 4.50 5.75 -4.57
C LEU A 42 5.03 4.43 -5.13
N ASN A 43 5.12 3.42 -4.28
CA ASN A 43 5.70 2.13 -4.62
C ASN A 43 4.63 1.03 -4.72
N SER A 44 4.66 0.25 -5.81
CA SER A 44 3.74 -0.86 -6.02
C SER A 44 4.10 -2.15 -5.29
N ASP A 45 5.31 -2.23 -4.76
CA ASP A 45 5.83 -3.44 -4.14
C ASP A 45 5.67 -3.45 -2.62
N HIS A 46 5.17 -2.37 -1.99
CA HIS A 46 4.99 -2.30 -0.54
C HIS A 46 4.10 -3.40 0.00
N VAL A 47 2.87 -3.53 -0.53
CA VAL A 47 1.91 -4.53 -0.04
C VAL A 47 2.45 -5.96 -0.20
N PRO A 48 2.90 -6.40 -1.41
CA PRO A 48 3.49 -7.74 -1.55
C PRO A 48 4.72 -7.97 -0.68
N TYR A 49 5.53 -6.93 -0.44
CA TYR A 49 6.71 -7.03 0.41
C TYR A 49 6.34 -7.30 1.86
N VAL A 50 5.40 -6.54 2.43
CA VAL A 50 5.01 -6.72 3.84
C VAL A 50 4.26 -8.02 4.07
N GLU A 51 3.43 -8.46 3.11
CA GLU A 51 2.76 -9.76 3.19
C GLU A 51 3.73 -10.95 3.11
N ASN A 52 4.84 -10.80 2.38
CA ASN A 52 5.88 -11.83 2.35
C ASN A 52 6.65 -11.87 3.68
N LYS A 53 6.88 -10.72 4.33
CA LYS A 53 7.69 -10.63 5.55
C LYS A 53 6.94 -10.92 6.84
N PHE A 54 5.62 -10.78 6.84
CA PHE A 54 4.80 -10.87 8.04
C PHE A 54 3.60 -11.77 7.82
N GLU A 55 3.13 -12.40 8.89
CA GLU A 55 1.82 -13.03 8.89
C GLU A 55 0.75 -11.91 8.84
N THR A 56 0.03 -11.80 7.73
CA THR A 56 -1.01 -10.78 7.54
C THR A 56 -2.20 -11.03 8.47
N ILE A 57 -2.40 -10.15 9.46
CA ILE A 57 -3.58 -10.16 10.32
C ILE A 57 -4.71 -9.36 9.65
N ARG A 58 -4.37 -8.22 9.03
CA ARG A 58 -5.32 -7.36 8.33
C ARG A 58 -4.63 -6.61 7.20
N LEU A 59 -5.26 -6.58 6.04
CA LEU A 59 -4.92 -5.70 4.94
C LEU A 59 -6.20 -5.03 4.43
N GLU A 60 -6.18 -3.71 4.33
CA GLU A 60 -7.27 -2.94 3.74
C GLU A 60 -6.71 -1.90 2.78
N GLU A 61 -7.09 -2.02 1.51
CA GLU A 61 -6.72 -1.09 0.46
C GLU A 61 -7.88 -0.12 0.23
N ARG A 62 -7.65 1.17 0.46
CA ARG A 62 -8.68 2.21 0.54
C ARG A 62 -8.27 3.47 -0.21
N ARG A 63 -9.22 4.41 -0.35
CA ARG A 63 -8.96 5.73 -0.93
C ARG A 63 -9.31 6.84 0.06
N GLY A 64 -8.34 7.74 0.30
CA GLY A 64 -8.43 8.83 1.27
C GLY A 64 -8.49 10.19 0.62
N LYS A 65 -9.00 11.20 1.35
CA LYS A 65 -8.92 12.60 0.95
C LYS A 65 -7.54 13.14 1.34
N ILE A 66 -7.04 14.11 0.59
CA ILE A 66 -5.85 14.88 0.96
C ILE A 66 -6.23 16.36 1.08
N PRO A 67 -5.62 17.09 2.04
CA PRO A 67 -5.73 18.55 2.08
C PRO A 67 -5.34 19.09 0.70
N TYR A 68 -6.03 20.11 0.20
CA TYR A 68 -5.81 20.77 -1.10
C TYR A 68 -6.39 20.10 -2.36
N MET A 69 -6.76 18.81 -2.36
CA MET A 69 -7.42 18.20 -3.53
C MET A 69 -8.80 17.60 -3.19
N PRO A 70 -9.88 18.41 -3.18
CA PRO A 70 -11.18 18.00 -2.66
C PRO A 70 -11.93 17.00 -3.55
N PHE A 71 -11.64 16.94 -4.85
CA PHE A 71 -12.38 16.14 -5.82
C PHE A 71 -11.75 14.77 -6.11
N VAL A 72 -10.50 14.55 -5.72
CA VAL A 72 -9.78 13.29 -5.97
C VAL A 72 -9.45 12.60 -4.65
N ARG A 73 -9.34 11.27 -4.71
CA ARG A 73 -8.97 10.46 -3.55
C ARG A 73 -7.76 9.59 -3.86
N VAL A 74 -6.74 9.70 -3.02
CA VAL A 74 -5.47 9.00 -3.15
C VAL A 74 -5.60 7.57 -2.62
N PRO A 75 -5.05 6.57 -3.32
CA PRO A 75 -4.92 5.21 -2.79
C PRO A 75 -3.95 5.13 -1.61
N HIS A 76 -4.36 4.45 -0.55
CA HIS A 76 -3.53 4.07 0.58
C HIS A 76 -3.91 2.66 1.06
N TYR A 77 -3.02 2.02 1.79
CA TYR A 77 -3.33 0.76 2.45
C TYR A 77 -3.16 0.88 3.97
N VAL A 78 -3.88 0.01 4.69
CA VAL A 78 -3.71 -0.23 6.12
C VAL A 78 -3.33 -1.69 6.29
N PHE A 79 -2.16 -1.95 6.85
CA PHE A 79 -1.64 -3.29 7.10
C PHE A 79 -1.39 -3.51 8.58
N ILE A 80 -1.79 -4.67 9.09
CA ILE A 80 -1.43 -5.18 10.41
C ILE A 80 -0.84 -6.57 10.19
N GLY A 81 0.41 -6.76 10.60
CA GLY A 81 1.12 -8.03 10.47
C GLY A 81 1.77 -8.47 11.77
N ARG A 82 1.92 -9.77 11.95
CA ARG A 82 2.70 -10.36 13.04
C ARG A 82 4.08 -10.77 12.52
N LYS A 83 5.13 -10.46 13.28
CA LYS A 83 6.45 -11.05 13.02
C LYS A 83 6.31 -12.58 13.18
N PRO A 84 6.73 -13.39 12.18
CA PRO A 84 6.75 -14.83 12.31
C PRO A 84 7.50 -15.23 13.58
N ALA A 85 7.05 -16.29 14.27
CA ALA A 85 7.87 -16.88 15.30
C ALA A 85 9.18 -17.32 14.63
N THR A 86 10.31 -16.89 15.17
CA THR A 86 11.60 -17.45 14.78
C THR A 86 11.59 -18.86 15.30
N ASP A 87 11.34 -19.85 14.45
CA ASP A 87 11.80 -21.21 14.73
C ASP A 87 13.32 -21.14 14.63
N GLU A 88 13.99 -21.03 15.77
CA GLU A 88 15.39 -21.39 15.88
C GLU A 88 15.45 -22.91 15.68
N ALA A 89 15.70 -23.32 14.43
CA ALA A 89 16.04 -24.69 14.05
C ALA A 89 17.55 -24.80 13.85
#